data_AF-A0A5J4RM75-F1
#
_entry.id   AF-A0A5J4RM75-F1
#
_cell.length_a   1.000
_cell.length_b   1.000
_cell.length_c   1.000
_cell.angle_alpha   90.00
_cell.angle_beta   90.00
_cell.angle_gamma   90.00
#
_symmetry.space_group_name_H-M   'P 1'
#
loop_
_entity.id
_entity.type
_entity.pdbx_description
1 polymer ?
#
loop_
_entity_poly.entity_id
_entity_poly.type
_entity_poly.pdbx_seq_one_letter_code
_entity_poly.pdbx_strand_id
1 'polypeptide(L)'
;MGIDEKKIRLEKAINYLIGVQILSRQSAQSDLAEKMKSSNTNISRAINGNIRYLTDKFLKRFNQTFENIFNDSWLLTGEGDMINENTQTVEGVNNTTLGITGDGNNITHNDIVGMLNLASGYQGIIKNNQSHLDKSQEHIDKLLAENKDYKEKLFRILDKYLAKE
;
A
#
# COMPACT_ATOMS: atom_id res chain seq x y z
N MET A 1 -0.96 -27.09 4.85
CA MET A 1 -0.55 -25.71 4.50
C MET A 1 0.39 -25.19 5.58
N GLY A 2 1.60 -24.78 5.20
CA GLY A 2 2.63 -24.35 6.14
C GLY A 2 2.37 -22.95 6.73
N ILE A 3 2.90 -22.70 7.93
CA ILE A 3 2.88 -21.36 8.55
C ILE A 3 3.59 -20.31 7.68
N ASP A 4 4.59 -20.74 6.92
CA ASP A 4 5.38 -19.91 6.01
C ASP A 4 4.53 -19.36 4.86
N GLU A 5 3.58 -20.16 4.34
CA GLU A 5 2.70 -19.70 3.27
C GLU A 5 1.72 -18.63 3.75
N LYS A 6 1.15 -18.79 4.96
CA LYS A 6 0.28 -17.79 5.59
C LYS A 6 1.03 -16.49 5.85
N LYS A 7 2.31 -16.59 6.25
CA LYS A 7 3.18 -15.43 6.45
C LYS A 7 3.38 -14.67 5.15
N ILE A 8 3.74 -15.36 4.06
CA ILE A 8 3.93 -14.74 2.73
C ILE A 8 2.67 -14.00 2.29
N ARG A 9 1.49 -14.58 2.51
CA ARG A 9 0.22 -13.93 2.14
C ARG A 9 -0.11 -12.72 3.01
N LEU A 10 0.16 -12.80 4.32
CA LEU A 10 0.03 -11.65 5.23
C LEU A 10 0.97 -10.51 4.81
N GLU A 11 2.22 -10.81 4.46
CA GLU A 11 3.18 -9.82 3.97
C GLU A 11 2.71 -9.15 2.67
N LYS A 12 2.18 -9.93 1.72
CA LYS A 12 1.57 -9.40 0.49
C LYS A 12 0.38 -8.48 0.79
N ALA A 13 -0.51 -8.89 1.69
CA ALA A 13 -1.66 -8.08 2.11
C ALA A 13 -1.21 -6.75 2.78
N ILE A 14 -0.22 -6.79 3.66
CA ILE A 14 0.34 -5.59 4.30
C ILE A 14 0.98 -4.66 3.25
N ASN A 15 1.75 -5.21 2.30
CA ASN A 15 2.35 -4.42 1.22
C ASN A 15 1.29 -3.75 0.33
N TYR A 16 0.16 -4.44 0.08
CA TYR A 16 -0.98 -3.85 -0.61
C TYR A 16 -1.52 -2.64 0.16
N LEU A 17 -1.79 -2.78 1.46
CA LEU A 17 -2.28 -1.68 2.32
C LEU A 17 -1.33 -0.49 2.36
N ILE A 18 -0.02 -0.73 2.34
CA ILE A 18 1.00 0.32 2.23
C ILE A 18 0.93 0.99 0.85
N GLY A 19 0.78 0.20 -0.23
CA GLY A 19 0.68 0.70 -1.60
C GLY A 19 -0.53 1.59 -1.83
N VAL A 20 -1.66 1.29 -1.19
CA VAL A 20 -2.89 2.11 -1.22
C VAL A 20 -2.95 3.17 -0.11
N GLN A 21 -1.85 3.38 0.62
CA GLN A 21 -1.71 4.40 1.68
C GLN A 21 -2.67 4.26 2.88
N ILE A 22 -3.20 3.06 3.13
CA ILE A 22 -3.96 2.76 4.35
C ILE A 22 -3.03 2.59 5.57
N LEU A 23 -1.81 2.10 5.33
CA LEU A 23 -0.74 1.98 6.30
C LEU A 23 0.48 2.78 5.84
N SER A 24 1.19 3.40 6.78
CA SER A 24 2.48 4.03 6.51
C SER A 24 3.57 2.99 6.31
N ARG A 25 4.42 3.19 5.30
CA ARG A 25 5.59 2.33 5.06
C ARG A 25 6.57 2.30 6.24
N GLN A 26 6.71 3.42 6.96
CA GLN A 26 7.70 3.57 8.03
C GLN A 26 7.17 3.07 9.39
N SER A 27 5.85 3.04 9.57
CA SER A 27 5.19 2.68 10.84
C SER A 27 4.13 1.57 10.71
N ALA A 28 4.16 0.77 9.65
CA ALA A 28 3.13 -0.23 9.35
C ALA A 28 2.76 -1.15 10.53
N GLN A 29 3.73 -1.58 11.36
CA GLN A 29 3.46 -2.41 12.54
C GLN A 29 2.69 -1.65 13.63
N SER A 30 3.06 -0.38 13.87
CA SER A 30 2.39 0.50 14.84
C SER A 30 0.97 0.81 14.38
N ASP A 31 0.82 1.18 13.10
CA ASP A 31 -0.49 1.46 12.50
C ASP A 31 -1.40 0.23 12.56
N LEU A 32 -0.84 -0.96 12.30
CA LEU A 32 -1.58 -2.21 12.39
C LEU A 32 -1.98 -2.55 13.83
N ALA A 33 -1.09 -2.30 14.80
CA ALA A 33 -1.36 -2.48 16.22
C ALA A 33 -2.52 -1.58 16.69
N GLU A 34 -2.50 -0.31 16.28
CA GLU A 34 -3.55 0.66 16.59
C GLU A 34 -4.90 0.23 15.97
N LYS A 35 -4.93 -0.01 14.66
CA LYS A 35 -6.16 -0.39 13.94
C LYS A 35 -6.75 -1.71 14.44
N MET A 36 -5.91 -2.72 14.69
CA MET A 36 -6.36 -4.03 15.20
C MET A 36 -6.59 -4.04 16.72
N LYS A 37 -6.39 -2.91 17.42
CA LYS A 37 -6.47 -2.80 18.88
C LYS A 37 -5.67 -3.89 19.58
N SER A 38 -4.43 -4.09 19.14
CA SER A 38 -3.52 -5.12 19.63
C SER A 38 -2.17 -4.55 20.03
N SER A 39 -1.37 -5.30 20.78
CA SER A 39 -0.02 -4.85 21.14
C SER A 39 0.95 -5.01 19.97
N ASN A 40 1.89 -4.08 19.84
CA ASN A 40 2.98 -4.16 18.87
C ASN A 40 3.74 -5.51 18.94
N THR A 41 3.94 -6.04 20.15
CA THR A 41 4.57 -7.35 20.36
C THR A 41 3.78 -8.48 19.70
N ASN A 42 2.44 -8.47 19.80
CA ASN A 42 1.60 -9.51 19.21
C ASN A 42 1.59 -9.40 17.67
N ILE A 43 1.49 -8.17 17.15
CA ILE A 43 1.57 -7.90 15.72
C ILE A 43 2.92 -8.37 15.15
N SER A 44 4.01 -7.96 15.77
CA SER A 44 5.38 -8.32 15.34
C SER A 44 5.57 -9.84 15.33
N ARG A 45 5.12 -10.55 16.38
CA ARG A 45 5.21 -12.02 16.43
C ARG A 45 4.39 -12.69 15.33
N ALA A 46 3.21 -12.17 14.99
CA ALA A 46 2.39 -12.70 13.90
C ALA A 46 3.03 -12.47 12.53
N ILE A 47 3.50 -11.25 12.25
CA ILE A 47 4.19 -10.90 10.98
C ILE A 47 5.43 -11.77 10.78
N ASN A 48 6.17 -12.06 11.85
CA ASN A 48 7.34 -12.92 11.79
C ASN A 48 7.00 -14.42 11.58
N GLY A 49 5.73 -14.80 11.50
CA GLY A 49 5.30 -16.18 11.25
C GLY A 49 5.27 -17.06 12.49
N ASN A 50 5.24 -16.49 13.69
CA ASN A 50 5.15 -17.32 14.89
C ASN A 50 3.78 -18.02 14.95
N ILE A 51 3.78 -19.36 14.92
CA ILE A 51 2.56 -20.18 14.86
C ILE A 51 1.55 -19.92 15.99
N ARG A 52 2.00 -19.46 17.15
CA ARG A 52 1.12 -19.12 18.28
C ARG A 52 0.38 -17.78 18.07
N TYR A 53 0.85 -16.94 17.16
CA TYR A 53 0.35 -15.59 16.92
C TYR A 53 -0.31 -15.47 15.54
N LEU A 54 0.33 -16.03 14.51
CA LEU A 54 -0.21 -16.14 13.16
C LEU A 54 -1.22 -17.29 13.06
N THR A 55 -2.37 -17.06 13.68
CA THR A 55 -3.50 -17.99 13.70
C THR A 55 -4.55 -17.58 12.68
N ASP A 56 -5.44 -18.50 12.32
CA ASP A 56 -6.57 -18.19 11.43
C ASP A 56 -7.47 -17.10 12.03
N LYS A 57 -7.61 -17.10 13.36
CA LYS A 57 -8.32 -16.04 14.08
C LYS A 57 -7.64 -14.68 13.95
N PHE A 58 -6.30 -14.66 13.96
CA PHE A 58 -5.54 -13.44 13.69
C PHE A 58 -5.79 -12.94 12.26
N LEU A 59 -5.70 -13.83 11.26
CA LEU A 59 -5.90 -13.49 9.85
C LEU A 59 -7.32 -12.98 9.56
N LYS A 60 -8.34 -13.63 10.11
CA LYS A 60 -9.74 -13.17 10.00
C LYS A 60 -9.94 -11.80 10.65
N ARG A 61 -9.39 -11.60 11.87
CA ARG A 61 -9.47 -10.29 12.54
C ARG A 61 -8.73 -9.20 11.77
N PHE A 62 -7.57 -9.54 11.20
CA PHE A 62 -6.83 -8.65 10.32
C PHE A 62 -7.70 -8.22 9.15
N ASN A 63 -8.30 -9.16 8.42
CA ASN A 63 -9.13 -8.86 7.25
C ASN A 63 -10.35 -8.00 7.60
N GLN A 64 -11.06 -8.35 8.67
CA GLN A 64 -12.20 -7.59 9.19
C GLN A 64 -11.85 -6.15 9.58
N THR A 65 -10.63 -5.92 10.06
CA THR A 65 -10.15 -4.57 10.42
C THR A 65 -10.06 -3.66 9.20
N PHE A 66 -9.88 -4.24 8.02
CA PHE A 66 -9.79 -3.55 6.74
C PHE A 66 -10.99 -3.88 5.84
N GLU A 67 -12.19 -3.94 6.44
CA GLU A 67 -13.46 -4.07 5.73
C GLU A 67 -13.57 -5.29 4.81
N ASN A 68 -12.80 -6.35 5.10
CA ASN A 68 -12.72 -7.57 4.28
C ASN A 68 -12.29 -7.31 2.83
N ILE A 69 -11.38 -6.36 2.61
CA ILE A 69 -10.76 -6.09 1.31
C ILE A 69 -10.09 -7.34 0.73
N PHE A 70 -9.58 -8.24 1.56
CA PHE A 70 -8.93 -9.47 1.10
C PHE A 70 -9.92 -10.64 1.06
N ASN A 71 -9.69 -11.58 0.15
CA ASN A 71 -10.45 -12.82 0.13
C ASN A 71 -10.01 -13.72 1.30
N ASP A 72 -10.96 -14.16 2.14
CA ASP A 72 -10.69 -15.02 3.29
C ASP A 72 -10.09 -16.38 2.89
N SER A 73 -10.58 -16.99 1.81
CA SER A 73 -10.03 -18.24 1.27
C SER A 73 -8.61 -18.03 0.80
N TRP A 74 -8.33 -16.95 0.08
CA TRP A 74 -6.95 -16.66 -0.33
C TRP A 74 -6.05 -16.45 0.88
N LEU A 75 -6.49 -15.66 1.87
CA LEU A 75 -5.67 -15.35 3.03
C LEU A 75 -5.35 -16.61 3.85
N LEU A 76 -6.34 -17.49 4.04
CA LEU A 76 -6.23 -18.69 4.87
C LEU A 76 -5.63 -19.89 4.14
N THR A 77 -6.11 -20.20 2.94
CA THR A 77 -5.80 -21.40 2.14
C THR A 77 -5.03 -21.09 0.85
N GLY A 78 -4.85 -19.82 0.48
CA GLY A 78 -4.19 -19.45 -0.77
C GLY A 78 -5.05 -19.66 -2.02
N GLU A 79 -6.31 -20.05 -1.85
CA GLU A 79 -7.25 -20.31 -2.95
C GLU A 79 -7.99 -19.04 -3.37
N GLY A 80 -8.12 -18.83 -4.69
CA GLY A 80 -8.74 -17.64 -5.27
C GLY A 80 -7.79 -16.45 -5.36
N ASP A 81 -8.35 -15.27 -5.62
CA ASP A 81 -7.59 -14.03 -5.76
C ASP A 81 -7.37 -13.31 -4.42
N MET A 82 -6.31 -12.52 -4.34
CA MET A 82 -5.93 -11.81 -3.10
C MET A 82 -6.99 -10.83 -2.62
N ILE A 83 -7.51 -10.03 -3.55
CA ILE A 83 -8.52 -9.04 -3.26
C ILE A 83 -9.87 -9.71 -3.37
N ASN A 84 -10.72 -9.47 -2.39
CA ASN A 84 -12.13 -9.75 -2.54
C ASN A 84 -12.65 -8.69 -3.50
N GLU A 85 -12.61 -8.99 -4.79
CA GLU A 85 -13.43 -8.28 -5.74
C GLU A 85 -14.87 -8.54 -5.29
N ASN A 86 -15.41 -7.64 -4.48
CA ASN A 86 -16.80 -7.28 -4.64
C ASN A 86 -16.88 -6.66 -6.05
N THR A 87 -16.76 -7.51 -7.09
CA THR A 87 -17.54 -7.33 -8.28
C THR A 87 -18.92 -7.05 -7.74
N GLN A 88 -19.37 -5.81 -7.90
CA GLN A 88 -20.77 -5.57 -8.15
C GLN A 88 -21.09 -6.46 -9.36
N THR A 89 -21.29 -7.76 -9.14
CA THR A 89 -21.97 -8.62 -10.08
C THR A 89 -23.35 -8.04 -10.07
N VAL A 90 -23.63 -7.19 -11.05
CA VAL A 90 -25.00 -6.96 -11.47
C VAL A 90 -25.46 -8.35 -11.90
N GLU A 91 -26.13 -9.06 -10.99
CA GLU A 91 -26.77 -10.34 -11.32
C GLU A 91 -27.78 -10.05 -12.42
N GLY A 92 -27.44 -10.51 -13.63
CA GLY A 92 -28.33 -10.46 -14.80
C GLY A 92 -27.92 -9.49 -15.90
N VAL A 93 -26.79 -9.71 -16.58
CA VAL A 93 -26.68 -9.30 -17.98
C VAL A 93 -25.90 -10.36 -18.78
N ASN A 94 -26.63 -11.24 -19.45
CA ASN A 94 -26.08 -12.20 -20.41
C ASN A 94 -25.81 -11.54 -21.78
N ASN A 95 -25.54 -10.23 -21.81
CA ASN A 95 -25.30 -9.49 -23.04
C ASN A 95 -24.27 -8.38 -22.79
N THR A 96 -23.33 -8.25 -23.72
CA THR A 96 -22.07 -7.47 -23.64
C THR A 96 -22.27 -5.94 -23.60
N THR A 97 -23.43 -5.45 -23.15
CA THR A 97 -23.73 -4.02 -23.09
C THR A 97 -23.90 -3.61 -21.64
N LEU A 98 -22.84 -3.02 -21.07
CA LEU A 98 -22.95 -2.20 -19.87
C LEU A 98 -23.98 -1.11 -20.15
N GLY A 99 -25.15 -1.22 -19.53
CA GLY A 99 -26.24 -0.26 -19.67
C GLY A 99 -25.84 1.10 -19.12
N ILE A 100 -25.25 1.94 -19.98
CA ILE A 100 -25.17 3.38 -19.76
C ILE A 100 -26.51 3.95 -20.24
N THR A 101 -27.39 4.29 -19.32
CA THR A 101 -28.65 4.97 -19.64
C THR A 101 -28.32 6.39 -20.14
N GLY A 102 -28.23 6.54 -21.47
CA GLY A 102 -28.02 7.81 -22.14
C GLY A 102 -27.70 7.62 -23.63
N ASP A 103 -28.61 8.05 -24.50
CA ASP A 103 -28.46 8.29 -25.93
C ASP A 103 -27.71 7.22 -26.76
N GLY A 104 -28.36 6.09 -27.05
CA GLY A 104 -28.24 5.34 -28.31
C GLY A 104 -26.88 4.84 -28.80
N ASN A 105 -25.79 5.02 -28.05
CA ASN A 105 -24.44 4.67 -28.48
C ASN A 105 -24.07 3.26 -28.01
N ASN A 106 -24.01 2.31 -28.95
CA ASN A 106 -23.53 0.96 -28.70
C ASN A 106 -21.99 0.95 -28.65
N ILE A 107 -21.42 1.09 -27.44
CA ILE A 107 -19.97 0.95 -27.24
C ILE A 107 -19.58 -0.53 -27.49
N THR A 108 -18.66 -0.76 -28.43
CA THR A 108 -18.22 -2.12 -28.78
C THR A 108 -17.04 -2.57 -27.89
N HIS A 109 -16.78 -3.88 -27.86
CA HIS A 109 -15.64 -4.43 -27.12
C HIS A 109 -14.29 -3.82 -27.54
N ASN A 110 -14.12 -3.50 -28.83
CA ASN A 110 -12.90 -2.89 -29.35
C ASN A 110 -12.72 -1.44 -28.86
N ASP A 111 -13.81 -0.70 -28.70
CA ASP A 111 -13.77 0.66 -28.14
C ASP A 111 -13.32 0.62 -26.68
N ILE A 112 -13.83 -0.35 -25.91
CA ILE A 112 -13.44 -0.57 -24.51
C ILE A 112 -11.96 -0.95 -24.40
N VAL A 113 -11.48 -1.89 -25.22
CA VAL A 113 -10.06 -2.32 -25.21
C VAL A 113 -9.13 -1.16 -25.59
N GLY A 114 -9.50 -0.36 -26.59
CA GLY A 114 -8.76 0.85 -26.96
C GLY A 114 -8.67 1.86 -25.80
N MET A 115 -9.80 2.09 -25.11
CA MET A 115 -9.85 2.97 -23.94
C MET A 115 -9.01 2.45 -22.76
N LEU A 116 -9.04 1.14 -22.48
CA LEU A 116 -8.25 0.52 -21.42
C LEU A 116 -6.75 0.61 -21.66
N ASN A 117 -6.31 0.41 -22.90
CA ASN A 117 -4.92 0.53 -23.30
C ASN A 117 -4.43 1.98 -23.14
N LEU A 118 -5.23 2.96 -23.56
CA LEU A 118 -4.93 4.37 -23.40
C LEU A 118 -4.83 4.76 -21.91
N ALA A 119 -5.79 4.33 -21.09
CA ALA A 119 -5.79 4.58 -19.65
C ALA A 119 -4.56 3.96 -18.97
N SER A 120 -4.21 2.73 -19.35
CA SER A 120 -3.02 2.03 -18.84
C SER A 120 -1.72 2.75 -19.23
N GLY A 121 -1.64 3.29 -20.45
CA GLY A 121 -0.53 4.14 -20.91
C GLY A 121 -0.36 5.39 -20.04
N TYR A 122 -1.45 6.13 -19.79
CA TYR A 122 -1.43 7.30 -18.90
C TYR A 122 -1.05 6.93 -17.47
N GLN A 123 -1.56 5.81 -16.93
CA GLN A 123 -1.21 5.34 -15.60
C GLN A 123 0.29 5.04 -15.47
N GLY A 124 0.92 4.49 -16.52
CA GLY A 124 2.36 4.27 -16.57
C GLY A 124 3.16 5.57 -16.47
N ILE A 125 2.75 6.60 -17.22
CA ILE A 125 3.37 7.93 -17.19
C ILE A 125 3.21 8.58 -15.81
N ILE A 126 2.01 8.52 -15.22
CA ILE A 126 1.72 9.06 -13.88
C ILE A 126 2.65 8.43 -12.83
N LYS A 127 2.79 7.09 -12.85
CA LYS A 127 3.70 6.37 -11.94
C LYS A 127 5.16 6.81 -12.12
N ASN A 128 5.60 7.01 -13.36
CA ASN A 128 6.96 7.43 -13.66
C ASN A 128 7.22 8.86 -13.14
N ASN A 129 6.33 9.80 -13.44
CA ASN A 129 6.43 11.17 -12.95
C ASN A 129 6.43 11.24 -11.41
N GLN A 130 5.61 10.42 -10.74
CA GLN A 130 5.63 10.32 -9.28
C GLN A 130 6.99 9.83 -8.76
N SER A 131 7.59 8.82 -9.40
CA SER A 131 8.93 8.34 -9.02
C SER A 131 10.02 9.41 -9.20
N HIS A 132 9.93 10.22 -10.25
CA HIS A 132 10.85 11.35 -10.45
C HIS A 132 10.67 12.43 -9.38
N LEU A 133 9.43 12.74 -9.00
CA LEU A 133 9.13 13.68 -7.91
C LEU A 133 9.71 13.18 -6.58
N ASP A 134 9.54 11.89 -6.26
CA ASP A 134 10.06 11.29 -5.03
C ASP A 134 11.60 11.43 -4.95
N LYS A 135 12.31 11.17 -6.06
CA LYS A 135 13.77 11.34 -6.14
C LYS A 135 14.20 12.80 -6.00
N SER A 136 13.45 13.72 -6.60
CA SER A 136 13.73 15.15 -6.47
C SER A 136 13.57 15.61 -5.03
N GLN A 137 12.54 15.12 -4.32
CA GLN A 137 12.33 15.43 -2.90
C GLN A 137 13.49 14.90 -2.04
N GLU A 138 13.96 13.68 -2.30
CA GLU A 138 15.12 13.11 -1.59
C GLU A 138 16.38 13.98 -1.77
N HIS A 139 16.64 14.49 -2.98
CA HIS A 139 17.76 15.40 -3.23
C HIS A 139 17.60 16.73 -2.48
N ILE A 140 16.39 17.29 -2.44
CA ILE A 140 16.09 18.51 -1.68
C ILE A 140 16.38 18.30 -0.18
N ASP A 141 15.94 17.17 0.37
CA ASP A 141 16.14 16.85 1.78
C ASP A 141 17.63 16.73 2.13
N LYS A 142 18.45 16.15 1.24
CA LYS A 142 19.92 16.09 1.39
C LYS A 142 20.55 17.48 1.42
N LEU A 143 20.19 18.36 0.47
CA LEU A 143 20.71 19.73 0.42
C LEU A 143 20.33 20.53 1.67
N LEU A 144 19.11 20.35 2.18
CA LEU A 144 18.67 20.99 3.43
C LEU A 144 19.51 20.51 4.63
N ALA A 145 19.82 19.22 4.70
CA ALA A 145 20.67 18.66 5.75
C ALA A 145 22.11 19.21 5.68
N GLU A 146 22.69 19.27 4.48
CA GLU A 146 24.02 19.84 4.25
C GLU A 146 24.09 21.31 4.66
N ASN A 147 23.11 22.12 4.23
CA ASN A 147 23.05 23.54 4.59
C ASN A 147 22.94 23.74 6.11
N LYS A 148 22.20 22.86 6.81
CA LYS A 148 22.13 22.89 8.28
C LYS A 148 23.50 22.60 8.91
N ASP A 149 24.22 21.60 8.43
CA ASP A 149 25.56 21.24 8.91
C ASP A 149 26.57 22.37 8.67
N TYR A 150 26.56 23.00 7.47
CA TYR A 150 27.40 24.17 7.20
C TYR A 150 27.12 25.32 8.17
N LYS A 151 25.84 25.59 8.44
CA LYS A 151 25.44 26.63 9.40
C LYS A 151 25.97 26.34 10.81
N GLU A 152 25.87 25.10 11.29
CA GLU A 152 26.38 24.70 12.61
C GLU A 152 27.92 24.82 12.69
N LYS A 153 28.63 24.39 11.64
CA LYS A 153 30.09 24.54 11.55
C LYS A 153 30.52 26.00 11.61
N LEU A 154 29.82 26.89 10.90
CA LEU A 154 30.10 28.32 10.93
C LEU A 154 29.91 28.92 12.32
N PHE A 155 28.83 28.57 13.03
CA PHE A 155 28.63 29.03 14.41
C PHE A 155 29.75 28.57 15.34
N ARG A 156 30.16 27.31 15.26
CA ARG A 156 31.28 26.80 16.08
C ARG A 156 32.60 27.52 15.82
N ILE A 157 32.83 27.97 14.58
CA ILE A 157 34.02 28.75 14.24
C ILE A 157 33.91 30.15 14.87
N LEU A 158 32.77 30.82 14.72
CA LEU A 158 32.51 32.14 15.32
C LEU A 158 32.68 32.11 16.85
N ASP A 159 32.13 31.12 17.53
CA ASP A 159 32.27 30.96 18.98
C ASP A 159 33.75 30.84 19.41
N LYS A 160 34.57 30.12 18.64
CA LYS A 160 36.01 29.97 18.89
C LYS A 160 36.80 31.26 18.68
N TYR A 161 36.37 32.12 17.75
CA TYR A 161 36.99 33.43 17.53
C TYR A 161 36.61 34.41 18.65
N LEU A 162 35.35 34.43 19.05
CA LEU A 162 34.86 35.30 20.13
C LEU A 162 35.43 34.93 21.50
N ALA A 163 35.74 33.66 21.74
CA ALA A 163 36.36 33.21 23.01
C ALA A 163 37.88 33.46 23.10
N LYS A 164 38.50 34.07 22.08
CA LYS A 164 39.94 34.38 22.02
C LYS A 164 40.29 35.86 22.25
N GLU A 165 39.29 36.70 22.50
CA GLU A 165 39.43 38.07 23.05
C GLU A 165 39.12 38.08 24.56
#